data_AF-A0A9D0A953-F1
#
_entry.id   AF-A0A9D0A953-F1
#
_cell.length_a   1.000
_cell.length_b   1.000
_cell.length_c   1.000
_cell.angle_alpha   90.00
_cell.angle_beta   90.00
_cell.angle_gamma   90.00
#
_symmetry.space_group_name_H-M   'P 1'
#
loop_
_entity.id
_entity.type
_entity.pdbx_description
1 polymer ?
#
loop_
_entity_poly.entity_id
_entity_poly.type
_entity_poly.pdbx_seq_one_letter_code
_entity_poly.pdbx_strand_id
1 'polypeptide(L)'
;MKLFEEWGIVIGVLLFCCAIFCSFGGPAHASLTHYVNKYKAIKVSSEQAKRLSRYNYLINYFCKFSYFQPHHKVNPDFIRALILAESNGNPSARSNKDARGLTQITYATGRQAARALAQKPVYFRFVGRKTLQNLRPADLYNPAVNILLACYLIAKYNYQHQGKLDLVVSAWNAGEYSITGNKPAQYRETLNHIGKVNGYFIYLLKQKNRRRYAYRR
;
A
#
# COMPACT_ATOMS: atom_id res chain seq x y z
N MET A 1 -67.91 -7.03 -17.98
CA MET A 1 -68.22 -8.03 -19.01
C MET A 1 -67.42 -7.68 -20.26
N LYS A 2 -66.44 -8.54 -20.63
CA LYS A 2 -65.57 -8.55 -21.83
C LYS A 2 -64.48 -7.45 -21.94
N LEU A 3 -63.18 -7.79 -21.79
CA LEU A 3 -62.19 -8.47 -22.69
C LEU A 3 -61.46 -7.41 -23.56
N PHE A 4 -60.17 -7.12 -23.34
CA PHE A 4 -58.92 -7.80 -23.77
C PHE A 4 -58.37 -7.25 -25.11
N GLU A 5 -57.14 -6.73 -25.08
CA GLU A 5 -56.10 -6.68 -26.15
C GLU A 5 -54.85 -6.03 -25.51
N GLU A 6 -53.93 -6.82 -24.97
CA GLU A 6 -52.67 -7.28 -25.60
C GLU A 6 -51.74 -6.18 -26.09
N TRP A 7 -50.57 -6.03 -25.44
CA TRP A 7 -49.23 -6.03 -26.06
C TRP A 7 -48.20 -6.34 -24.95
N GLY A 8 -47.63 -7.54 -25.01
CA GLY A 8 -46.50 -7.95 -24.16
C GLY A 8 -45.18 -7.80 -24.90
N ILE A 9 -44.13 -7.36 -24.19
CA ILE A 9 -42.73 -7.65 -24.54
C ILE A 9 -41.96 -7.99 -23.25
N VAL A 10 -41.90 -9.30 -22.99
CA VAL A 10 -40.77 -10.11 -22.50
C VAL A 10 -39.83 -9.47 -21.47
N ILE A 11 -40.07 -9.81 -20.19
CA ILE A 11 -39.07 -9.75 -19.12
C ILE A 11 -38.11 -10.91 -19.31
N GLY A 12 -36.82 -10.60 -19.55
CA GLY A 12 -35.75 -11.58 -19.64
C GLY A 12 -35.61 -12.39 -18.36
N VAL A 13 -35.88 -13.69 -18.48
CA VAL A 13 -35.59 -14.71 -17.47
C VAL A 13 -34.08 -14.80 -17.27
N LEU A 14 -33.62 -14.49 -16.06
CA LEU A 14 -32.29 -14.83 -15.57
C LEU A 14 -32.21 -16.36 -15.43
N LEU A 15 -31.64 -17.01 -16.45
CA LEU A 15 -31.27 -18.42 -16.41
C LEU A 15 -30.18 -18.65 -15.37
N PHE A 16 -30.57 -19.25 -14.25
CA PHE A 16 -29.68 -19.86 -13.28
C PHE A 16 -29.21 -21.21 -13.83
N CYS A 17 -28.17 -21.20 -14.68
CA CYS A 17 -27.53 -22.44 -15.11
C CYS A 17 -26.47 -22.86 -14.09
N CYS A 18 -26.78 -23.92 -13.37
CA CYS A 18 -25.82 -24.77 -12.67
C CYS A 18 -24.68 -25.17 -13.61
N ALA A 19 -23.46 -24.76 -13.30
CA ALA A 19 -22.26 -25.46 -13.71
C ALA A 19 -21.72 -26.21 -12.49
N ILE A 20 -22.15 -27.47 -12.35
CA ILE A 20 -21.42 -28.48 -11.60
C ILE A 20 -20.10 -28.67 -12.37
N PHE A 21 -18.99 -28.23 -11.79
CA PHE A 21 -17.68 -28.69 -12.22
C PHE A 21 -17.05 -29.51 -11.10
N CYS A 22 -16.73 -30.74 -11.48
CA CYS A 22 -16.05 -31.76 -10.72
C CYS A 22 -14.79 -31.25 -10.00
N SER A 23 -14.58 -31.81 -8.82
CA SER A 23 -13.37 -31.73 -8.01
C SER A 23 -12.10 -32.01 -8.84
N PHE A 24 -11.21 -31.01 -8.90
CA PHE A 24 -9.79 -31.23 -9.12
C PHE A 24 -9.02 -30.59 -7.96
N GLY A 25 -8.25 -31.41 -7.24
CA GLY A 25 -7.36 -30.94 -6.18
C GLY A 25 -6.32 -29.97 -6.73
N GLY A 26 -6.13 -28.84 -6.02
CA GLY A 26 -5.13 -27.80 -6.30
C GLY A 26 -4.64 -27.15 -5.00
N PRO A 27 -3.42 -26.58 -4.97
CA PRO A 27 -2.43 -26.80 -3.93
C PRO A 27 -2.67 -25.99 -2.65
N ALA A 28 -2.11 -26.51 -1.55
CA ALA A 28 -2.04 -25.90 -0.22
C ALA A 28 -2.13 -24.38 -0.26
N HIS A 29 -3.16 -23.83 0.39
CA HIS A 29 -3.22 -22.42 0.76
C HIS A 29 -1.83 -22.01 1.23
N ALA A 30 -1.11 -21.22 0.42
CA ALA A 30 0.11 -20.56 0.88
C ALA A 30 -0.35 -19.57 1.93
N SER A 31 -0.55 -20.06 3.15
CA SER A 31 -1.18 -19.31 4.22
C SER A 31 -0.31 -18.10 4.51
N LEU A 32 -0.93 -17.00 4.93
CA LEU A 32 -0.20 -15.82 5.39
C LEU A 32 0.96 -16.20 6.35
N THR A 33 0.74 -17.21 7.18
CA THR A 33 1.74 -17.84 8.06
C THR A 33 3.00 -18.29 7.33
N HIS A 34 2.88 -18.93 6.16
CA HIS A 34 4.04 -19.33 5.35
C HIS A 34 4.91 -18.12 5.00
N TYR A 35 4.32 -17.03 4.49
CA TYR A 35 5.07 -15.84 4.08
C TYR A 35 5.61 -15.03 5.27
N VAL A 36 4.88 -14.97 6.37
CA VAL A 36 5.41 -14.39 7.62
C VAL A 36 6.63 -15.18 8.09
N ASN A 37 6.58 -16.51 8.07
CA ASN A 37 7.71 -17.37 8.44
C ASN A 37 8.89 -17.23 7.47
N LYS A 38 8.63 -17.12 6.16
CA LYS A 38 9.66 -16.91 5.13
C LYS A 38 10.52 -15.68 5.42
N TYR A 39 9.92 -14.60 5.92
CA TYR A 39 10.61 -13.32 6.16
C TYR A 39 10.95 -13.06 7.63
N LYS A 40 10.68 -14.00 8.55
CA LYS A 40 10.89 -13.81 10.02
C LYS A 40 12.32 -13.43 10.41
N ALA A 41 13.30 -13.89 9.64
CA ALA A 41 14.73 -13.69 9.88
C ALA A 41 15.36 -12.69 8.90
N ILE A 42 14.55 -11.96 8.11
CA ILE A 42 15.06 -10.98 7.16
C ILE A 42 15.91 -9.92 7.88
N LYS A 43 17.00 -9.51 7.23
CA LYS A 43 17.90 -8.47 7.71
C LYS A 43 18.02 -7.38 6.66
N VAL A 44 18.17 -6.14 7.10
CA VAL A 44 18.56 -5.03 6.24
C VAL A 44 20.09 -5.02 6.16
N SER A 45 20.64 -5.14 4.95
CA SER A 45 22.09 -5.06 4.74
C SER A 45 22.63 -3.64 4.94
N SER A 46 23.94 -3.49 5.08
CA SER A 46 24.61 -2.18 5.16
C SER A 46 24.32 -1.31 3.93
N GLU A 47 24.32 -1.91 2.74
CA GLU A 47 24.02 -1.23 1.49
C GLU A 47 22.54 -0.79 1.43
N GLN A 48 21.61 -1.65 1.83
CA GLN A 48 20.20 -1.27 1.94
C GLN A 48 19.99 -0.12 2.94
N ALA A 49 20.66 -0.18 4.10
CA ALA A 49 20.63 0.88 5.10
C ALA A 49 21.19 2.21 4.56
N LYS A 50 22.30 2.15 3.80
CA LYS A 50 22.93 3.32 3.15
C LYS A 50 22.02 3.93 2.07
N ARG A 51 21.30 3.12 1.29
CA ARG A 51 20.30 3.62 0.33
C ARG A 51 19.14 4.29 1.04
N LEU A 52 18.58 3.64 2.06
CA LEU A 52 17.49 4.21 2.86
C LEU A 52 17.86 5.52 3.55
N SER A 53 19.10 5.64 4.05
CA SER A 53 19.50 6.81 4.83
C SER A 53 19.41 8.12 4.05
N ARG A 54 19.57 8.05 2.71
CA ARG A 54 19.42 9.19 1.79
C ARG A 54 18.04 9.84 1.88
N TYR A 55 17.00 9.10 2.28
CA TYR A 55 15.62 9.58 2.31
C TYR A 55 15.11 9.85 3.73
N ASN A 56 15.93 9.64 4.77
CA ASN A 56 15.51 9.80 6.16
C ASN A 56 14.92 11.18 6.45
N TYR A 57 15.48 12.24 5.87
CA TYR A 57 14.98 13.60 6.08
C TYR A 57 13.57 13.80 5.52
N LEU A 58 13.24 13.20 4.35
CA LEU A 58 11.90 13.24 3.75
C LEU A 58 10.92 12.39 4.54
N ILE A 59 11.30 11.15 4.88
CA ILE A 59 10.47 10.23 5.67
C ILE A 59 10.13 10.87 7.02
N ASN A 60 11.14 11.36 7.75
CA ASN A 60 10.94 11.99 9.06
C ASN A 60 10.14 13.29 8.96
N TYR A 61 10.20 14.01 7.83
CA TYR A 61 9.39 15.20 7.62
C TYR A 61 7.92 14.83 7.36
N PHE A 62 7.63 13.99 6.36
CA PHE A 62 6.26 13.67 5.95
C PHE A 62 5.51 12.78 6.95
N CYS A 63 6.19 11.95 7.73
CA CYS A 63 5.54 11.17 8.79
C CYS A 63 5.14 12.00 10.02
N LYS A 64 5.52 13.29 10.12
CA LYS A 64 5.09 14.16 11.24
C LYS A 64 3.65 14.64 11.11
N PHE A 65 3.09 14.62 9.90
CA PHE A 65 1.75 15.11 9.61
C PHE A 65 0.68 14.08 9.98
N SER A 66 -0.47 14.59 10.41
CA SER A 66 -1.71 13.82 10.57
C SER A 66 -2.60 14.06 9.37
N TYR A 67 -2.83 13.02 8.56
CA TYR A 67 -3.52 13.16 7.28
C TYR A 67 -5.04 12.97 7.37
N PHE A 68 -5.52 12.11 8.29
CA PHE A 68 -6.94 11.71 8.40
C PHE A 68 -7.50 11.91 9.81
N GLN A 69 -6.75 11.52 10.85
CA GLN A 69 -7.16 11.73 12.24
C GLN A 69 -6.12 12.57 12.99
N PRO A 70 -6.55 13.58 13.78
CA PRO A 70 -5.66 14.33 14.65
C PRO A 70 -4.81 13.40 15.51
N HIS A 71 -3.55 13.77 15.73
CA HIS A 71 -2.55 13.01 16.51
C HIS A 71 -2.19 11.61 15.97
N HIS A 72 -2.88 11.09 14.95
CA HIS A 72 -2.51 9.85 14.28
C HIS A 72 -1.46 10.12 13.21
N LYS A 73 -0.30 9.44 13.30
CA LYS A 73 0.86 9.64 12.40
C LYS A 73 1.34 8.30 11.86
N VAL A 74 1.80 8.30 10.61
CA VAL A 74 2.42 7.11 10.01
C VAL A 74 3.76 6.84 10.68
N ASN A 75 4.02 5.58 11.04
CA ASN A 75 5.31 5.20 11.60
C ASN A 75 6.41 5.33 10.52
N PRO A 76 7.47 6.14 10.74
CA PRO A 76 8.58 6.29 9.80
C PRO A 76 9.27 4.98 9.40
N ASP A 77 9.29 3.98 10.29
CA ASP A 77 9.94 2.69 10.03
C ASP A 77 9.06 1.79 9.15
N PHE A 78 7.75 2.00 9.13
CA PHE A 78 6.86 1.34 8.18
C PHE A 78 7.10 1.84 6.75
N ILE A 79 7.27 3.15 6.56
CA ILE A 79 7.63 3.72 5.25
C ILE A 79 9.00 3.20 4.77
N ARG A 80 9.98 3.08 5.67
CA ARG A 80 11.28 2.44 5.32
C ARG A 80 11.11 0.99 4.90
N ALA A 81 10.31 0.21 5.63
CA ALA A 81 10.02 -1.18 5.29
C ALA A 81 9.34 -1.30 3.92
N LEU A 82 8.41 -0.39 3.61
CA LEU A 82 7.74 -0.33 2.31
C LEU A 82 8.72 -0.02 1.18
N ILE A 83 9.59 0.98 1.34
CA ILE A 83 10.62 1.32 0.33
C ILE A 83 11.57 0.13 0.08
N LEU A 84 11.97 -0.60 1.13
CA LEU A 84 12.79 -1.80 1.01
C LEU A 84 12.06 -2.93 0.27
N ALA A 85 10.78 -3.11 0.54
CA ALA A 85 9.98 -4.15 -0.09
C ALA A 85 9.75 -3.88 -1.57
N GLU A 86 9.51 -2.62 -1.94
CA GLU A 86 9.06 -2.20 -3.27
C GLU A 86 10.20 -1.95 -4.26
N SER A 87 11.20 -1.15 -3.89
CA SER A 87 12.25 -0.70 -4.81
C SER A 87 13.66 -0.97 -4.33
N ASN A 88 13.81 -1.46 -3.10
CA ASN A 88 15.10 -1.55 -2.42
C ASN A 88 15.84 -0.19 -2.36
N GLY A 89 15.09 0.91 -2.26
CA GLY A 89 15.61 2.28 -2.22
C GLY A 89 16.00 2.85 -3.59
N ASN A 90 15.54 2.27 -4.70
CA ASN A 90 15.78 2.79 -6.04
C ASN A 90 14.68 3.80 -6.44
N PRO A 91 14.98 5.12 -6.54
CA PRO A 91 13.98 6.13 -6.89
C PRO A 91 13.61 6.11 -8.37
N SER A 92 14.36 5.42 -9.22
CA SER A 92 14.11 5.28 -10.66
C SER A 92 13.40 3.96 -11.01
N ALA A 93 13.03 3.16 -10.00
CA ALA A 93 12.40 1.86 -10.21
C ALA A 93 11.06 1.99 -10.97
N ARG A 94 10.85 1.10 -11.93
CA ARG A 94 9.61 0.99 -12.72
C ARG A 94 9.21 -0.49 -12.83
N SER A 95 7.99 -0.85 -12.49
CA SER A 95 7.48 -2.21 -12.69
C SER A 95 6.85 -2.40 -14.07
N ASN A 96 6.57 -3.66 -14.41
CA ASN A 96 5.80 -4.02 -15.62
C ASN A 96 4.36 -3.46 -15.60
N LYS A 97 3.82 -3.18 -14.41
CA LYS A 97 2.49 -2.54 -14.21
C LYS A 97 2.59 -1.00 -14.17
N ASP A 98 3.71 -0.44 -14.62
CA ASP A 98 4.02 0.99 -14.61
C ASP A 98 3.96 1.66 -13.22
N ALA A 99 4.26 0.89 -12.17
CA ALA A 99 4.42 1.40 -10.83
C ALA A 99 5.81 2.04 -10.68
N ARG A 100 5.93 3.22 -10.05
CA ARG A 100 7.12 4.06 -10.14
C ARG A 100 7.70 4.49 -8.80
N GLY A 101 9.02 4.63 -8.79
CA GLY A 101 9.78 5.22 -7.70
C GLY A 101 9.91 4.34 -6.48
N LEU A 102 10.25 5.00 -5.36
CA LEU A 102 10.68 4.35 -4.12
C LEU A 102 9.67 3.36 -3.55
N THR A 103 8.38 3.68 -3.66
CA THR A 103 7.29 2.84 -3.14
C THR A 103 6.43 2.24 -4.26
N GLN A 104 6.84 2.30 -5.53
CA GLN A 104 6.09 1.70 -6.64
C GLN A 104 4.62 2.16 -6.68
N ILE A 105 4.40 3.48 -6.75
CA ILE A 105 3.04 4.05 -6.91
C ILE A 105 2.70 4.09 -8.41
N THR A 106 1.50 3.65 -8.78
CA THR A 106 1.00 3.84 -10.16
C THR A 106 0.53 5.28 -10.36
N TYR A 107 0.55 5.75 -11.61
CA TYR A 107 0.12 7.12 -11.91
C TYR A 107 -1.33 7.40 -11.49
N ALA A 108 -2.25 6.45 -11.72
CA ALA A 108 -3.66 6.61 -11.34
C ALA A 108 -3.82 6.83 -9.83
N THR A 109 -3.21 5.97 -9.01
CA THR A 109 -3.25 6.07 -7.54
C THR A 109 -2.57 7.33 -7.04
N GLY A 110 -1.37 7.64 -7.58
CA GLY A 110 -0.63 8.85 -7.21
C GLY A 110 -1.40 10.13 -7.50
N ARG A 111 -2.08 10.20 -8.65
CA ARG A 111 -2.89 11.35 -9.05
C ARG A 111 -4.09 11.58 -8.12
N GLN A 112 -4.77 10.51 -7.71
CA GLN A 112 -5.88 10.62 -6.74
C GLN A 112 -5.38 11.15 -5.38
N ALA A 113 -4.28 10.58 -4.87
CA ALA A 113 -3.66 11.03 -3.63
C ALA A 113 -3.19 12.49 -3.70
N ALA A 114 -2.55 12.88 -4.80
CA ALA A 114 -2.06 14.24 -5.00
C ALA A 114 -3.19 15.27 -5.01
N ARG A 115 -4.31 14.98 -5.70
CA ARG A 115 -5.50 15.85 -5.71
C ARG A 115 -6.08 16.03 -4.32
N ALA A 116 -6.20 14.95 -3.54
CA ALA A 116 -6.70 15.03 -2.18
C ALA A 116 -5.76 15.82 -1.25
N LEU A 117 -4.43 15.68 -1.41
CA LEU A 117 -3.45 16.48 -0.68
C LEU A 117 -3.49 17.96 -1.08
N ALA A 118 -3.73 18.28 -2.35
CA ALA A 118 -3.81 19.66 -2.85
C ALA A 118 -4.98 20.45 -2.25
N GLN A 119 -6.02 19.77 -1.75
CA GLN A 119 -7.17 20.38 -1.09
C GLN A 119 -6.94 20.65 0.40
N LYS A 120 -5.92 20.05 1.02
CA LYS A 120 -5.63 20.26 2.44
C LYS A 120 -4.99 21.64 2.67
N PRO A 121 -5.33 22.33 3.77
CA PRO A 121 -4.71 23.61 4.14
C PRO A 121 -3.34 23.38 4.81
N VAL A 122 -2.46 22.62 4.14
CA VAL A 122 -1.13 22.25 4.67
C VAL A 122 -0.08 22.59 3.63
N TYR A 123 0.98 23.26 4.07
CA TYR A 123 2.15 23.53 3.24
C TYR A 123 3.22 22.44 3.43
N PHE A 124 3.59 21.77 2.33
CA PHE A 124 4.65 20.77 2.31
C PHE A 124 5.94 21.38 1.76
N ARG A 125 6.94 21.56 2.63
CA ARG A 125 8.24 22.19 2.31
C ARG A 125 8.92 21.65 1.04
N PHE A 126 8.78 20.36 0.78
CA PHE A 126 9.49 19.69 -0.32
C PHE A 126 8.63 19.42 -1.56
N VAL A 127 7.33 19.71 -1.52
CA VAL A 127 6.41 19.45 -2.64
C VAL A 127 5.44 20.61 -2.79
N GLY A 128 5.56 21.36 -3.89
CA GLY A 128 4.69 22.50 -4.16
C GLY A 128 3.25 22.09 -4.48
N ARG A 129 2.30 22.97 -4.13
CA ARG A 129 0.86 22.75 -4.41
C ARG A 129 0.58 22.55 -5.90
N LYS A 130 1.27 23.26 -6.79
CA LYS A 130 1.15 23.11 -8.26
C LYS A 130 1.52 21.70 -8.73
N THR A 131 2.55 21.09 -8.13
CA THR A 131 2.93 19.69 -8.42
C THR A 131 1.82 18.71 -8.01
N LEU A 132 1.15 18.96 -6.88
CA LEU A 132 0.04 18.11 -6.43
C LEU A 132 -1.20 18.25 -7.32
N GLN A 133 -1.50 19.47 -7.77
CA GLN A 133 -2.64 19.76 -8.65
C GLN A 133 -2.43 19.16 -10.05
N ASN A 134 -1.20 19.23 -10.56
CA ASN A 134 -0.84 18.84 -11.93
C ASN A 134 0.23 17.75 -11.93
N LEU A 135 0.02 16.69 -11.14
CA LEU A 135 0.96 15.58 -11.05
C LEU A 135 1.13 14.91 -12.42
N ARG A 136 2.37 14.73 -12.86
CA ARG A 136 2.72 13.98 -14.07
C ARG A 136 3.30 12.61 -13.69
N PRO A 137 3.23 11.61 -14.59
CA PRO A 137 3.80 10.30 -14.32
C PRO A 137 5.30 10.31 -13.96
N ALA A 138 6.08 11.23 -14.52
CA ALA A 138 7.51 11.38 -14.23
C ALA A 138 7.79 11.93 -12.82
N ASP A 139 6.85 12.70 -12.24
CA ASP A 139 7.02 13.28 -10.90
C ASP A 139 7.03 12.18 -9.82
N LEU A 140 6.54 10.97 -10.12
CA LEU A 140 6.60 9.83 -9.21
C LEU A 140 8.02 9.28 -8.99
N TYR A 141 8.99 9.61 -9.86
CA TYR A 141 10.40 9.30 -9.63
C TYR A 141 11.07 10.29 -8.66
N ASN A 142 10.44 11.44 -8.38
CA ASN A 142 10.94 12.37 -7.38
C ASN A 142 10.71 11.80 -5.97
N PRO A 143 11.77 11.59 -5.14
CA PRO A 143 11.63 11.02 -3.82
C PRO A 143 10.67 11.76 -2.89
N ALA A 144 10.63 13.10 -2.94
CA ALA A 144 9.78 13.89 -2.06
C ALA A 144 8.30 13.69 -2.41
N VAL A 145 7.96 13.73 -3.70
CA VAL A 145 6.60 13.45 -4.19
C VAL A 145 6.20 12.01 -3.83
N ASN A 146 7.04 11.03 -4.16
CA ASN A 146 6.75 9.61 -3.94
C ASN A 146 6.50 9.31 -2.45
N ILE A 147 7.37 9.79 -1.55
CA ILE A 147 7.25 9.56 -0.10
C ILE A 147 6.05 10.31 0.50
N LEU A 148 5.75 11.54 0.06
CA LEU A 148 4.56 12.27 0.51
C LEU A 148 3.28 11.49 0.15
N LEU A 149 3.16 11.06 -1.11
CA LEU A 149 2.01 10.28 -1.57
C LEU A 149 1.90 8.95 -0.82
N ALA A 150 3.04 8.27 -0.57
CA ALA A 150 3.06 7.05 0.23
C ALA A 150 2.58 7.28 1.66
N CYS A 151 3.03 8.35 2.33
CA CYS A 151 2.57 8.69 3.68
C CYS A 151 1.05 8.94 3.71
N TYR A 152 0.52 9.67 2.73
CA TYR A 152 -0.91 9.92 2.62
C TYR A 152 -1.71 8.62 2.41
N LEU A 153 -1.30 7.79 1.45
CA LEU A 153 -1.97 6.53 1.12
C LEU A 153 -1.94 5.54 2.28
N ILE A 154 -0.78 5.38 2.95
CA ILE A 154 -0.70 4.53 4.15
C ILE A 154 -1.57 5.05 5.28
N ALA A 155 -1.64 6.37 5.49
CA ALA A 155 -2.57 6.93 6.46
C ALA A 155 -4.05 6.66 6.09
N LYS A 156 -4.40 6.75 4.81
CA LYS A 156 -5.74 6.41 4.28
C LYS A 156 -6.10 4.96 4.59
N TYR A 157 -5.23 4.02 4.22
CA TYR A 157 -5.48 2.58 4.42
C TYR A 157 -5.47 2.20 5.90
N ASN A 158 -4.57 2.79 6.70
CA ASN A 158 -4.59 2.59 8.16
C ASN A 158 -5.93 3.03 8.76
N TYR A 159 -6.46 4.17 8.33
CA TYR A 159 -7.75 4.66 8.78
C TYR A 159 -8.90 3.74 8.34
N GLN A 160 -8.94 3.34 7.07
CA GLN A 160 -9.98 2.46 6.53
C GLN A 160 -9.99 1.06 7.16
N HIS A 161 -8.83 0.54 7.56
CA HIS A 161 -8.67 -0.83 8.06
C HIS A 161 -8.28 -0.91 9.54
N GLN A 162 -8.49 0.17 10.30
CA GLN A 162 -8.26 0.22 11.76
C GLN A 162 -6.85 -0.25 12.16
N GLY A 163 -5.85 0.07 11.34
CA GLY A 163 -4.45 -0.28 11.57
C GLY A 163 -4.08 -1.76 11.40
N LYS A 164 -4.97 -2.62 10.88
CA LYS A 164 -4.66 -4.02 10.58
C LYS A 164 -3.64 -4.13 9.44
N LEU A 165 -2.39 -4.40 9.79
CA LEU A 165 -1.24 -4.29 8.89
C LEU A 165 -1.37 -5.15 7.63
N ASP A 166 -1.90 -6.37 7.76
CA ASP A 166 -2.15 -7.27 6.64
C ASP A 166 -3.14 -6.68 5.63
N LEU A 167 -4.20 -6.04 6.10
CA LEU A 167 -5.18 -5.35 5.25
C LEU A 167 -4.59 -4.09 4.62
N VAL A 168 -3.81 -3.32 5.38
CA VAL A 168 -3.15 -2.10 4.90
C VAL A 168 -2.16 -2.40 3.78
N VAL A 169 -1.32 -3.43 3.96
CA VAL A 169 -0.36 -3.84 2.94
C VAL A 169 -1.06 -4.53 1.75
N SER A 170 -2.16 -5.25 2.00
CA SER A 170 -3.00 -5.79 0.92
C SER A 170 -3.62 -4.67 0.09
N ALA A 171 -4.21 -3.65 0.71
CA ALA A 171 -4.78 -2.49 0.02
C ALA A 171 -3.70 -1.73 -0.79
N TRP A 172 -2.49 -1.62 -0.25
CA TRP A 172 -1.36 -1.05 -0.96
C TRP A 172 -0.97 -1.85 -2.21
N ASN A 173 -0.88 -3.18 -2.10
CA ASN A 173 -0.37 -4.04 -3.17
C ASN A 173 -1.41 -4.41 -4.24
N ALA A 174 -2.62 -4.75 -3.80
CA ALA A 174 -3.69 -5.27 -4.66
C ALA A 174 -4.79 -4.23 -4.93
N GLY A 175 -4.65 -3.02 -4.39
CA GLY A 175 -5.61 -1.93 -4.52
C GLY A 175 -6.61 -1.88 -3.37
N GLU A 176 -7.18 -0.70 -3.15
CA GLU A 176 -7.99 -0.40 -1.96
C GLU A 176 -9.28 -1.23 -1.84
N TYR A 177 -9.82 -1.68 -2.98
CA TYR A 177 -11.05 -2.48 -3.04
C TYR A 177 -10.78 -3.99 -3.04
N SER A 178 -9.54 -4.42 -2.82
CA SER A 178 -9.17 -5.84 -2.79
C SER A 178 -9.51 -6.57 -1.48
N ILE A 179 -9.98 -5.82 -0.47
CA ILE A 179 -10.29 -6.34 0.86
C ILE A 179 -11.75 -6.79 0.90
N THR A 180 -11.98 -8.09 1.11
CA THR A 180 -13.32 -8.68 1.18
C THR A 180 -13.52 -9.34 2.54
N GLY A 181 -14.61 -9.01 3.24
CA GLY A 181 -14.95 -9.63 4.52
C GLY A 181 -13.85 -9.49 5.59
N ASN A 182 -13.16 -8.33 5.62
CA ASN A 182 -12.03 -8.07 6.53
C ASN A 182 -10.87 -9.08 6.39
N LYS A 183 -10.65 -9.60 5.17
CA LYS A 183 -9.52 -10.48 4.84
C LYS A 183 -8.66 -9.85 3.73
N PRO A 184 -7.32 -10.04 3.76
CA PRO A 184 -6.45 -9.56 2.69
C PRO A 184 -6.73 -10.32 1.38
N ALA A 185 -6.31 -9.75 0.27
CA ALA A 185 -6.39 -10.41 -1.03
C ALA A 185 -5.56 -11.70 -1.02
N GLN A 186 -6.15 -12.78 -1.53
CA GLN A 186 -5.54 -14.12 -1.50
C GLN A 186 -4.60 -14.38 -2.68
N TYR A 187 -4.03 -13.32 -3.26
CA TYR A 187 -3.03 -13.44 -4.31
C TYR A 187 -1.66 -13.78 -3.69
N ARG A 188 -0.95 -14.73 -4.32
CA ARG A 188 0.41 -15.13 -3.90
C ARG A 188 1.36 -13.95 -3.78
N GLU A 189 1.31 -13.02 -4.74
CA GLU A 189 2.09 -11.76 -4.74
C GLU A 189 1.82 -10.94 -3.48
N THR A 190 0.54 -10.78 -3.14
CA THR A 190 0.08 -9.97 -2.01
C THR A 190 0.44 -10.59 -0.67
N LEU A 191 0.21 -11.89 -0.48
CA LEU A 191 0.58 -12.58 0.76
C LEU A 191 2.10 -12.56 0.98
N ASN A 192 2.88 -12.74 -0.10
CA ASN A 192 4.34 -12.59 -0.06
C ASN A 192 4.74 -11.16 0.31
N HIS A 193 4.05 -10.15 -0.24
CA HIS A 193 4.34 -8.76 0.04
C HIS A 193 4.02 -8.38 1.50
N ILE A 194 2.89 -8.85 2.05
CA ILE A 194 2.55 -8.70 3.47
C ILE A 194 3.68 -9.26 4.35
N GLY A 195 4.12 -10.50 4.09
CA GLY A 195 5.23 -11.11 4.82
C GLY A 195 6.52 -10.29 4.73
N LYS A 196 6.87 -9.80 3.53
CA LYS A 196 8.11 -9.04 3.28
C LYS A 196 8.13 -7.69 3.99
N VAL A 197 7.04 -6.91 3.90
CA VAL A 197 6.91 -5.62 4.60
C VAL A 197 6.93 -5.83 6.11
N ASN A 198 6.17 -6.80 6.61
CA ASN A 198 6.16 -7.12 8.03
C ASN A 198 7.55 -7.52 8.56
N GLY A 199 8.29 -8.37 7.82
CA GLY A 199 9.65 -8.76 8.18
C GLY A 199 10.61 -7.58 8.29
N TYR A 200 10.64 -6.69 7.28
CA TYR A 200 11.47 -5.48 7.35
C TYR A 200 11.04 -4.54 8.48
N PHE A 201 9.74 -4.37 8.68
CA PHE A 201 9.22 -3.49 9.72
C PHE A 201 9.63 -3.98 11.13
N ILE A 202 9.46 -5.27 11.41
CA ILE A 202 9.90 -5.90 12.66
C ILE A 202 11.41 -5.75 12.85
N TYR A 203 12.21 -5.98 11.81
CA TYR A 203 13.66 -5.79 11.87
C TYR A 203 14.01 -4.35 12.28
N LEU A 204 13.43 -3.35 11.62
CA LEU A 204 13.71 -1.93 11.88
C LEU A 204 13.30 -1.52 13.30
N LEU A 205 12.14 -1.97 13.78
CA LEU A 205 11.69 -1.72 15.16
C LEU A 205 12.66 -2.31 16.20
N LYS A 206 13.13 -3.55 15.98
CA LYS A 206 14.12 -4.20 16.87
C LYS A 206 15.43 -3.41 16.91
N GLN A 207 15.93 -2.94 15.77
CA GLN A 207 17.18 -2.16 15.73
C GLN A 207 17.04 -0.81 16.42
N LYS A 208 15.91 -0.12 16.24
CA LYS A 208 15.62 1.15 16.92
C LYS A 208 15.60 0.99 18.43
N ASN A 209 14.95 -0.07 18.94
CA ASN A 209 14.92 -0.35 20.37
C ASN A 209 16.31 -0.63 20.93
N ARG A 210 17.12 -1.45 20.24
CA ARG A 210 18.51 -1.73 20.64
C ARG A 210 19.34 -0.45 20.78
N ARG A 211 19.26 0.46 19.80
CA ARG A 211 19.95 1.77 19.85
C ARG A 211 19.48 2.63 21.02
N ARG A 212 18.18 2.64 21.30
CA ARG A 212 17.61 3.40 22.42
C ARG A 212 18.11 2.88 23.78
N TYR A 213 18.25 1.57 23.95
CA TYR A 213 18.79 0.99 25.19
C TYR A 213 20.31 1.17 25.33
N ALA A 214 21.05 1.11 24.22
CA ALA A 214 22.49 1.34 24.23
C ALA A 214 22.86 2.77 24.66
N TYR A 215 22.05 3.78 24.31
CA TYR A 215 22.29 5.18 24.69
C TYR A 215 21.82 5.53 26.13
N ARG A 216 21.10 4.63 26.80
CA ARG A 216 20.62 4.83 28.19
C ARG A 216 21.53 4.21 29.24
N ARG A 217 22.61 3.55 28.84
CA ARG A 217 23.71 3.09 29.68
C ARG A 217 24.89 4.01 29.49
#